data_AF-J9B4B7-F1
#
_entry.id   AF-J9B4B7-F1
#
_cell.length_a   1.000
_cell.length_b   1.000
_cell.length_c   1.000
_cell.angle_alpha   90.00
_cell.angle_beta   90.00
_cell.angle_gamma   90.00
#
_symmetry.space_group_name_H-M   'P 1'
#
loop_
_entity.id
_entity.type
_entity.pdbx_description
1 polymer ?
#
loop_
_entity_poly.entity_id
_entity_poly.type
_entity_poly.pdbx_seq_one_letter_code
_entity_poly.pdbx_strand_id
1 'polypeptide(L)' 'MSFIVTFIVENGFGDADILQKDGTIHDQKRIEYLKSHIEALEKAVTYDGVDLIGYTPWGIIDIVSFTTGEMKKRYGMI' A
#
# COMPACT_ATOMS: atom_id res chain seq x y z
N MET A 1 14.43 -17.99 21.43
CA MET A 1 13.76 -17.62 20.17
C MET A 1 14.36 -16.30 19.72
N SER A 2 14.94 -16.23 18.52
CA SER A 2 15.37 -14.94 17.97
C SER A 2 14.14 -14.24 17.41
N PHE A 3 13.72 -13.12 17.99
CA PHE A 3 12.62 -12.32 17.46
C PHE A 3 13.22 -11.36 16.43
N ILE A 4 13.06 -11.68 15.15
CA ILE A 4 13.45 -10.77 14.08
C ILE A 4 12.43 -9.63 14.07
N VAL A 5 12.92 -8.43 14.34
CA VAL A 5 12.13 -7.19 14.19
C VAL A 5 11.80 -7.00 12.72
N THR A 6 10.54 -6.81 12.42
CA THR A 6 10.04 -6.69 11.04
C THR A 6 9.56 -5.28 10.75
N PHE A 7 9.89 -4.76 9.58
CA PHE A 7 9.38 -3.49 9.08
C PHE A 7 8.94 -3.65 7.63
N ILE A 8 7.64 -3.44 7.36
CA ILE A 8 7.10 -3.58 6.01
C ILE A 8 7.33 -2.25 5.29
N VAL A 9 8.41 -2.18 4.52
CA VAL A 9 8.81 -0.94 3.83
C VAL A 9 8.06 -0.68 2.53
N GLU A 10 7.40 -1.69 1.97
CA GLU A 10 6.62 -1.58 0.74
C GLU A 10 5.38 -2.47 0.76
N ASN A 11 4.23 -1.88 0.45
CA ASN A 11 3.00 -2.56 0.08
C ASN A 11 2.11 -1.60 -0.71
N GLY A 12 1.56 -2.01 -1.86
CA GLY A 12 0.79 -1.09 -2.68
C GLY A 12 0.02 -1.77 -3.81
N PHE A 13 -1.00 -1.07 -4.31
CA PHE A 13 -1.85 -1.53 -5.39
C PHE A 13 -1.77 -0.56 -6.57
N GLY A 14 -1.18 -1.03 -7.67
CA GLY A 14 -1.06 -0.24 -8.88
C GLY A 14 -2.20 -0.51 -9.85
N ASP A 15 -3.02 0.50 -10.13
CA ASP A 15 -4.14 0.45 -11.07
C ASP A 15 -4.15 1.73 -11.96
N ALA A 16 -5.01 1.75 -12.97
CA ALA A 16 -5.27 2.95 -13.76
C ALA A 16 -6.37 3.78 -13.10
N ASP A 17 -6.03 4.98 -12.62
CA ASP A 17 -7.00 5.88 -11.99
C ASP A 17 -7.83 6.67 -13.02
N ILE A 18 -9.07 7.01 -12.62
CA ILE A 18 -9.99 7.82 -13.41
C ILE A 18 -10.18 9.16 -12.70
N LEU A 19 -9.68 10.23 -13.32
CA LEU A 19 -9.88 11.59 -12.85
C LEU A 19 -11.34 12.01 -13.07
N GLN A 20 -12.00 12.39 -11.99
CA GLN A 20 -13.36 12.91 -12.01
C GLN A 20 -13.39 14.38 -12.47
N LYS A 21 -14.58 14.89 -12.77
CA LYS A 21 -14.75 16.29 -13.23
C LYS A 21 -14.33 17.33 -12.18
N ASP A 22 -14.38 16.98 -10.91
CA ASP A 22 -13.99 17.82 -9.78
C ASP A 22 -12.49 17.74 -9.46
N GLY A 23 -11.71 16.98 -10.25
CA GLY A 23 -10.28 16.80 -10.05
C GLY A 23 -9.91 15.72 -9.01
N THR A 24 -10.89 14.98 -8.49
CA THR A 24 -10.63 13.88 -7.55
C THR A 24 -10.45 12.54 -8.26
N ILE A 25 -9.90 11.57 -7.54
CA ILE A 25 -9.86 10.16 -7.93
C ILE A 25 -10.64 9.38 -6.86
N HIS A 26 -11.47 8.42 -7.30
CA HIS A 26 -12.20 7.51 -6.42
C HIS A 26 -11.60 6.10 -6.53
N ASP A 27 -10.62 5.82 -5.69
CA ASP A 27 -9.75 4.64 -5.73
C ASP A 27 -10.12 3.57 -4.69
N GLN A 28 -11.42 3.22 -4.64
CA GLN A 28 -11.96 2.27 -3.68
C GLN A 28 -11.20 0.93 -3.63
N LYS A 29 -10.72 0.44 -4.78
CA LYS A 29 -9.91 -0.79 -4.85
C LYS A 29 -8.58 -0.68 -4.12
N ARG A 30 -7.92 0.49 -4.18
CA ARG A 30 -6.65 0.75 -3.48
C ARG A 30 -6.90 0.79 -1.97
N ILE A 31 -7.98 1.44 -1.55
CA ILE A 31 -8.42 1.47 -0.15
C ILE A 31 -8.67 0.04 0.37
N GLU A 32 -9.44 -0.77 -0.35
CA GLU A 32 -9.75 -2.16 0.02
C GLU A 32 -8.50 -3.04 0.10
N TYR A 33 -7.59 -2.88 -0.87
CA TYR A 33 -6.32 -3.58 -0.87
C TYR A 33 -5.50 -3.25 0.38
N LEU A 34 -5.23 -1.98 0.66
CA LEU A 34 -4.40 -1.57 1.80
C LEU A 34 -5.07 -1.95 3.14
N LYS A 35 -6.38 -1.74 3.26
CA LYS A 35 -7.15 -2.10 4.46
C LYS A 35 -7.03 -3.58 4.77
N SER A 36 -7.23 -4.47 3.79
CA SER A 36 -7.15 -5.92 4.02
C SER A 36 -5.75 -6.38 4.46
N HIS A 37 -4.69 -5.73 3.97
CA HIS A 37 -3.31 -6.01 4.40
C HIS A 37 -3.05 -5.51 5.82
N ILE A 38 -3.54 -4.31 6.18
CA ILE A 38 -3.42 -3.77 7.53
C ILE A 38 -4.15 -4.66 8.54
N GLU A 39 -5.36 -5.15 8.22
CA GLU A 39 -6.10 -6.10 9.07
C GLU A 39 -5.34 -7.43 9.25
N ALA A 40 -4.59 -7.88 8.25
CA ALA A 40 -3.74 -9.06 8.37
C ALA A 40 -2.50 -8.79 9.23
N LEU A 41 -1.87 -7.62 9.11
CA LEU A 41 -0.75 -7.20 9.95
C LEU A 41 -1.17 -7.05 11.41
N GLU A 42 -2.34 -6.50 11.68
CA GLU A 42 -2.92 -6.44 13.02
C GLU A 42 -3.03 -7.84 13.63
N LYS A 43 -3.50 -8.83 12.85
CA LYS A 43 -3.58 -10.22 13.32
C LYS A 43 -2.20 -10.83 13.59
N ALA A 44 -1.22 -10.57 12.72
CA ALA A 44 0.14 -11.05 12.91
C ALA A 44 0.77 -10.52 14.21
N VAL A 45 0.49 -9.25 14.56
CA VAL A 45 0.95 -8.65 15.82
C VAL A 45 0.19 -9.21 17.02
N THR A 46 -1.14 -9.30 16.93
CA THR A 46 -2.00 -9.58 18.10
C THR A 46 -2.18 -11.06 18.42
N TYR A 47 -2.17 -11.95 17.42
CA TYR A 47 -2.38 -13.39 17.60
C TYR A 47 -1.08 -14.19 17.44
N ASP A 48 -0.22 -13.79 16.50
CA ASP A 48 0.98 -14.57 16.15
C ASP A 48 2.26 -14.07 16.82
N GLY A 49 2.20 -12.91 17.49
CA GLY A 49 3.32 -12.35 18.27
C GLY A 49 4.47 -11.81 17.42
N VAL A 50 4.19 -11.37 16.18
CA VAL A 50 5.20 -10.76 15.30
C VAL A 50 5.62 -9.39 15.83
N ASP A 51 6.93 -9.17 15.99
CA ASP A 51 7.51 -7.88 16.35
C ASP A 51 7.57 -6.95 15.12
N LEU A 52 6.44 -6.32 14.80
CA LEU A 52 6.28 -5.40 13.67
C LEU A 52 6.42 -3.95 14.13
N ILE A 53 7.44 -3.24 13.64
CA ILE A 53 7.72 -1.84 14.03
C ILE A 53 7.13 -0.79 13.08
N GLY A 54 6.52 -1.22 11.98
CA GLY A 54 5.71 -0.33 11.15
C GLY A 54 5.44 -0.83 9.74
N TYR A 55 4.84 0.07 8.95
CA TYR A 55 4.32 -0.20 7.62
C TYR A 55 4.30 1.09 6.79
N THR A 56 4.97 1.09 5.64
CA THR A 56 4.97 2.22 4.70
C THR A 56 4.45 1.79 3.33
N PRO A 57 3.30 2.32 2.89
CA PRO A 57 2.78 2.04 1.56
C PRO A 57 3.75 2.45 0.46
N TRP A 58 3.82 1.64 -0.58
CA TRP A 58 4.65 1.93 -1.76
C TRP A 58 4.04 3.06 -2.58
N GLY A 59 4.89 3.99 -3.02
CA GLY A 59 4.49 5.04 -3.95
C GLY A 59 3.44 5.97 -3.37
N ILE A 60 3.69 6.54 -2.18
CA ILE A 60 2.74 7.44 -1.47
C ILE A 60 2.25 8.62 -2.34
N ILE A 61 3.09 9.07 -3.27
CA ILE A 61 2.77 9.98 -4.37
C ILE A 61 2.98 9.23 -5.68
N ASP A 62 2.20 9.55 -6.71
CA ASP A 62 2.37 8.92 -8.01
C ASP A 62 3.78 9.12 -8.59
N ILE A 63 4.36 7.99 -9.03
CA ILE A 63 5.70 7.89 -9.57
C ILE A 63 5.69 7.07 -10.87
N VAL A 64 6.78 7.20 -11.64
CA VAL A 64 7.00 6.38 -12.83
C VAL A 64 7.15 4.91 -12.42
N SER A 65 6.30 4.04 -12.98
CA SER A 65 6.38 2.60 -12.76
C SER A 65 7.72 2.02 -13.23
N PHE A 66 8.40 1.26 -12.37
CA PHE A 66 9.70 0.66 -12.70
C PHE A 66 9.65 -0.28 -13.90
N THR A 67 8.61 -1.12 -14.01
CA THR A 67 8.56 -2.18 -15.03
C THR A 67 8.10 -1.69 -16.39
N THR A 68 7.29 -0.63 -16.44
CA THR A 68 6.71 -0.11 -17.69
C THR A 68 7.24 1.27 -18.09
N GLY A 69 7.82 2.03 -17.16
CA GLY A 69 8.24 3.40 -17.40
C GLY A 69 7.06 4.38 -17.57
N GLU A 70 5.85 3.99 -17.17
CA GLU A 70 4.63 4.77 -17.40
C GLU A 70 4.07 5.38 -16.11
N MET A 71 3.41 6.54 -16.23
CA MET A 71 2.56 7.15 -15.19
C MET A 71 1.13 6.59 -15.17
N LYS A 72 0.80 5.67 -16.09
CA LYS A 72 -0.56 5.11 -16.21
C LYS A 72 -0.90 4.17 -15.06
N LYS A 73 0.10 3.44 -14.55
CA LYS A 73 -0.04 2.59 -13.37
C LYS A 73 0.28 3.40 -12.12
N ARG A 74 -0.74 3.79 -11.39
CA ARG A 74 -0.68 4.71 -10.26
C ARG A 74 -0.80 3.97 -8.93
N TYR A 75 -0.02 4.41 -7.95
CA TYR A 75 0.04 3.83 -6.61
C TYR A 75 -0.32 4.86 -5.53
N GLY A 76 -0.29 6.14 -5.90
CA GLY A 76 -0.36 7.29 -5.02
C GLY A 76 -1.62 7.37 -4.18
N MET A 77 -1.46 7.97 -3.01
CA MET A 77 -2.53 8.69 -2.33
C MET A 77 -2.58 10.17 -2.76
N ILE A 78 -1.63 10.59 -3.62
CA ILE A 78 -1.41 11.94 -4.15
C ILE A 78 -1.09 11.83 -5.64
#